data_AF-A0A7M3Y861-F1
#
_entry.id   AF-A0A7M3Y861-F1
#
_cell.length_a   1.000
_cell.length_b   1.000
_cell.length_c   1.000
_cell.angle_alpha   90.00
_cell.angle_beta   90.00
_cell.angle_gamma   90.00
#
_symmetry.space_group_name_H-M   'P 1'
#
loop_
_entity.id
_entity.type
_entity.pdbx_description
1 polymer ?
#
loop_
_entity_poly.entity_id
_entity_poly.type
_entity_poly.pdbx_seq_one_letter_code
_entity_poly.pdbx_strand_id
1 'polypeptide(L)'
;MFRFRPLANDQVGEMIRSVATAENINLDNEAAEAIVHVSLGDLRKAITALQVAASLSNDVTRDMVYETTATAPPEELHGYLLACKEDGFQPARRRLKSLLDKFGLAGTDMVNQLHRGLGDVAFLDEKQKLSVTEAMAETDFRMVEGGGEALQLDAMTARLCKLLKQ
;
A
#
# COMPACT_ATOMS: atom_id res chain seq x y z
N MET A 1 -21.77 -11.54 23.06
CA MET A 1 -21.38 -11.16 21.69
C MET A 1 -19.92 -11.51 21.51
N PHE A 2 -19.58 -12.48 20.65
CA PHE A 2 -18.19 -12.84 20.38
C PHE A 2 -17.64 -11.91 19.30
N ARG A 3 -16.48 -11.30 19.55
CA ARG A 3 -15.78 -10.46 18.58
C ARG A 3 -14.48 -11.15 18.18
N PHE A 4 -14.44 -11.65 16.96
CA PHE A 4 -13.20 -12.16 16.37
C PHE A 4 -12.27 -10.99 16.06
N ARG A 5 -11.03 -11.08 16.54
CA ARG A 5 -9.97 -10.11 16.24
C ARG A 5 -9.23 -10.57 14.98
N PRO A 6 -8.60 -9.64 14.23
CA PRO A 6 -7.65 -10.02 13.20
C PRO A 6 -6.60 -10.99 13.76
N LEU A 7 -6.16 -11.91 12.92
CA LEU A 7 -5.13 -12.87 13.31
C LEU A 7 -3.78 -12.17 13.49
N ALA A 8 -2.94 -12.75 14.35
CA ALA A 8 -1.56 -12.30 14.47
C ALA A 8 -0.76 -12.70 13.22
N ASN A 9 0.27 -11.91 12.91
CA ASN A 9 1.05 -12.06 11.68
C ASN A 9 1.73 -13.44 11.55
N ASP A 10 2.17 -14.01 12.66
CA ASP A 10 2.72 -15.37 12.76
C ASP A 10 1.69 -16.43 12.36
N GLN A 11 0.47 -16.33 12.87
CA GLN A 11 -0.62 -17.26 12.55
C GLN A 11 -1.02 -17.21 11.08
N VAL A 12 -1.06 -16.01 10.48
CA VAL A 12 -1.31 -15.86 9.05
C VAL A 12 -0.17 -16.48 8.24
N GLY A 13 1.08 -16.21 8.63
CA GLY A 13 2.27 -16.76 7.97
C GLY A 13 2.32 -18.28 8.00
N GLU A 14 2.05 -18.89 9.16
CA GLU A 14 1.96 -20.35 9.32
C GLU A 14 0.90 -20.96 8.39
N MET A 15 -0.29 -20.37 8.36
CA MET A 15 -1.37 -20.86 7.53
C MET A 15 -1.06 -20.76 6.04
N ILE A 16 -0.49 -19.64 5.59
CA ILE A 16 -0.15 -19.44 4.18
C ILE A 16 0.94 -20.40 3.72
N ARG A 17 1.95 -20.66 4.55
CA ARG A 17 2.99 -21.67 4.26
C ARG A 17 2.41 -23.09 4.21
N SER A 18 1.45 -23.39 5.08
CA SER A 18 0.73 -24.67 5.07
C SER A 18 -0.06 -24.86 3.76
N VAL A 19 -0.81 -23.85 3.33
CA VAL A 19 -1.55 -23.88 2.05
C VAL A 19 -0.60 -24.01 0.87
N ALA A 20 0.48 -23.21 0.83
CA ALA A 20 1.46 -23.29 -0.25
C ALA A 20 2.07 -24.70 -0.37
N THR A 21 2.40 -25.33 0.76
CA THR A 21 2.92 -26.71 0.79
C THR A 21 1.89 -27.72 0.28
N ALA A 22 0.62 -27.59 0.69
CA ALA A 22 -0.45 -28.48 0.27
C ALA A 22 -0.76 -28.39 -1.24
N GLU A 23 -0.63 -27.19 -1.80
CA GLU A 23 -0.91 -26.90 -3.22
C GLU A 23 0.35 -27.00 -4.11
N ASN A 24 1.51 -27.41 -3.56
CA ASN A 24 2.81 -27.46 -4.24
C ASN A 24 3.25 -26.11 -4.87
N ILE A 25 2.98 -25.01 -4.17
CA ILE A 25 3.41 -23.66 -4.55
C ILE A 25 4.79 -23.38 -3.92
N ASN A 26 5.74 -22.95 -4.74
CA ASN A 26 7.04 -22.49 -4.26
C ASN A 26 6.90 -21.04 -3.79
N LEU A 27 6.74 -20.85 -2.48
CA LEU A 27 6.57 -19.56 -1.84
C LEU A 27 7.85 -19.16 -1.11
N ASP A 28 8.54 -18.13 -1.61
CA ASP A 28 9.71 -17.59 -0.92
C ASP A 28 9.33 -16.85 0.38
N ASN A 29 10.32 -16.57 1.24
CA ASN A 29 10.07 -15.93 2.53
C ASN A 29 9.57 -14.48 2.41
N GLU A 30 10.07 -13.74 1.42
CA GLU A 30 9.71 -12.34 1.21
C GLU A 30 8.27 -12.20 0.69
N ALA A 31 7.84 -13.14 -0.14
CA ALA A 31 6.47 -13.28 -0.63
C ALA A 31 5.51 -13.66 0.50
N ALA A 32 5.91 -14.58 1.39
CA ALA A 32 5.11 -14.91 2.57
C ALA A 32 4.92 -13.69 3.48
N GLU A 33 5.99 -12.93 3.73
CA GLU A 33 5.93 -11.68 4.51
C GLU A 33 5.07 -10.61 3.82
N ALA A 34 5.18 -10.48 2.50
CA ALA A 34 4.32 -9.59 1.73
C ALA A 34 2.84 -9.97 1.84
N ILE A 35 2.50 -11.26 1.72
CA ILE A 35 1.12 -11.75 1.89
C ILE A 35 0.59 -11.42 3.29
N VAL A 36 1.40 -11.65 4.33
CA VAL A 36 1.04 -11.29 5.71
C VAL A 36 0.78 -9.79 5.81
N HIS A 37 1.67 -8.96 5.28
CA HIS A 37 1.54 -7.50 5.31
C HIS A 37 0.26 -7.01 4.61
N VAL A 38 -0.01 -7.47 3.38
CA VAL A 38 -1.21 -7.05 2.64
C VAL A 38 -2.50 -7.57 3.24
N SER A 39 -2.46 -8.70 3.97
CA SER A 39 -3.64 -9.34 4.57
C SER A 39 -4.24 -8.56 5.74
N LEU A 40 -3.44 -7.80 6.49
CA LEU A 40 -3.85 -7.10 7.70
C LEU A 40 -4.60 -8.00 8.71
N GLY A 41 -4.17 -9.26 8.82
CA GLY A 41 -4.78 -10.25 9.72
C GLY A 41 -6.08 -10.88 9.21
N ASP A 42 -6.52 -10.55 7.97
CA ASP A 42 -7.61 -11.24 7.28
C ASP A 42 -7.07 -12.45 6.50
N LEU A 43 -7.32 -13.64 7.04
CA LEU A 43 -6.85 -14.89 6.44
C LEU A 43 -7.44 -15.16 5.06
N ARG A 44 -8.68 -14.73 4.79
CA ARG A 44 -9.28 -14.87 3.46
C ARG A 44 -8.49 -14.05 2.46
N LYS A 45 -8.17 -12.80 2.81
CA LYS A 45 -7.36 -11.91 1.96
C LYS A 45 -5.97 -12.51 1.71
N ALA A 46 -5.35 -13.08 2.74
CA ALA A 46 -4.05 -13.74 2.62
C ALA A 46 -4.10 -14.92 1.63
N ILE A 47 -5.08 -15.81 1.77
CA ILE A 47 -5.23 -16.99 0.89
C ILE A 47 -5.54 -16.54 -0.55
N THR A 48 -6.42 -15.56 -0.73
CA THR A 48 -6.70 -15.00 -2.05
C THR A 48 -5.45 -14.39 -2.68
N ALA A 49 -4.64 -13.66 -1.94
CA ALA A 49 -3.37 -13.12 -2.45
C ALA A 49 -2.43 -14.23 -2.93
N LEU A 50 -2.26 -15.29 -2.14
CA LEU A 50 -1.47 -16.46 -2.53
C LEU A 50 -2.01 -17.09 -3.82
N GLN A 51 -3.32 -17.34 -3.89
CA GLN A 51 -3.96 -18.01 -5.03
C GLN A 51 -3.88 -17.19 -6.33
N VAL A 52 -4.09 -15.87 -6.24
CA VAL A 52 -3.99 -14.98 -7.41
C VAL A 52 -2.55 -14.92 -7.89
N ALA A 53 -1.57 -14.79 -6.99
CA ALA A 53 -0.15 -14.82 -7.39
C ALA A 53 0.23 -16.18 -8.01
N ALA A 54 -0.19 -17.28 -7.39
CA ALA A 54 0.06 -18.64 -7.89
C ALA A 54 -0.59 -18.93 -9.24
N SER A 55 -1.68 -18.23 -9.59
CA SER A 55 -2.33 -18.37 -10.90
C SER A 55 -1.46 -17.87 -12.07
N LEU A 56 -0.47 -17.02 -11.79
CA LEU A 56 0.49 -16.52 -12.77
C LEU A 56 1.75 -17.40 -12.88
N SER A 57 2.23 -17.93 -11.76
CA SER A 57 3.38 -18.84 -11.67
C SER A 57 3.34 -19.62 -10.37
N ASN A 58 3.82 -20.88 -10.39
CA ASN A 58 4.02 -21.66 -9.16
C ASN A 58 5.17 -21.15 -8.29
N ASP A 59 6.09 -20.36 -8.85
CA ASP A 59 7.15 -19.66 -8.13
C ASP A 59 6.65 -18.26 -7.73
N VAL A 60 6.09 -18.16 -6.53
CA VAL A 60 5.46 -16.92 -6.03
C VAL A 60 6.51 -16.04 -5.36
N THR A 61 6.70 -14.84 -5.91
CA THR A 61 7.68 -13.84 -5.44
C THR A 61 6.99 -12.64 -4.78
N ARG A 62 7.77 -11.86 -4.01
CA ARG A 62 7.32 -10.60 -3.38
C ARG A 62 6.68 -9.64 -4.37
N ASP A 63 7.29 -9.42 -5.52
CA ASP A 63 6.79 -8.48 -6.53
C ASP A 63 5.44 -8.91 -7.09
N MET A 64 5.28 -10.21 -7.38
CA MET A 64 4.00 -10.76 -7.84
C MET A 64 2.88 -10.53 -6.83
N VAL A 65 3.16 -10.64 -5.53
CA VAL A 65 2.16 -10.39 -4.48
C VAL A 65 1.69 -8.93 -4.55
N TYR A 66 2.60 -7.96 -4.63
CA TYR A 66 2.24 -6.55 -4.69
C TYR A 66 1.49 -6.17 -5.97
N GLU A 67 1.93 -6.69 -7.12
CA GLU A 67 1.28 -6.46 -8.41
C GLU A 67 -0.14 -7.05 -8.47
N THR A 68 -0.34 -8.25 -7.92
CA THR A 68 -1.65 -8.93 -7.96
C THR A 68 -2.64 -8.46 -6.89
N THR A 69 -2.15 -7.88 -5.80
CA THR A 69 -3.01 -7.43 -4.68
C THR A 69 -3.38 -5.96 -4.74
N ALA A 70 -3.04 -5.28 -5.84
CA ALA A 70 -3.18 -3.82 -5.98
C ALA A 70 -2.66 -3.10 -4.73
N THR A 71 -1.42 -3.43 -4.34
CA THR A 71 -0.75 -2.82 -3.18
C THR A 71 0.63 -2.37 -3.58
N ALA A 72 0.98 -1.12 -3.31
CA ALA A 72 2.33 -0.62 -3.50
C ALA A 72 3.26 -1.12 -2.38
N PRO A 73 4.52 -1.50 -2.70
CA PRO A 73 5.54 -1.75 -1.71
C PRO A 73 5.77 -0.51 -0.81
N PRO A 74 6.05 -0.68 0.49
CA PRO A 74 6.28 0.43 1.41
C PRO A 74 7.39 1.40 0.96
N GLU A 75 8.48 0.88 0.39
CA GLU A 75 9.59 1.68 -0.12
C GLU A 75 9.18 2.61 -1.25
N GLU A 76 8.20 2.21 -2.06
CA GLU A 76 7.70 3.02 -3.16
C GLU A 76 6.81 4.17 -2.67
N LEU A 77 5.95 3.89 -1.68
CA LEU A 77 5.14 4.90 -0.98
C LEU A 77 6.02 5.92 -0.26
N HIS A 78 7.06 5.46 0.43
CA HIS A 78 8.07 6.32 1.06
C HIS A 78 8.79 7.17 0.02
N GLY A 79 9.16 6.57 -1.13
CA GLY A 79 9.76 7.30 -2.25
C GLY A 79 8.86 8.41 -2.81
N TYR A 80 7.55 8.22 -2.86
CA TYR A 80 6.61 9.28 -3.25
C TYR A 80 6.57 10.44 -2.24
N LEU A 81 6.53 10.14 -0.93
CA LEU A 81 6.58 11.17 0.11
C LEU A 81 7.92 11.91 0.13
N LEU A 82 9.02 11.20 -0.10
CA LEU A 82 10.35 11.80 -0.21
C LEU A 82 10.44 12.74 -1.42
N ALA A 83 9.92 12.33 -2.58
CA ALA A 83 9.85 13.18 -3.76
C ALA A 83 9.00 14.44 -3.52
N CYS A 84 7.91 14.34 -2.75
CA CYS A 84 7.14 15.51 -2.34
C CYS A 84 7.98 16.49 -1.50
N LYS A 85 8.83 15.96 -0.61
CA LYS A 85 9.70 16.74 0.27
C LYS A 85 10.85 17.40 -0.46
N GLU A 86 11.56 16.66 -1.30
CA GLU A 86 12.87 17.07 -1.86
C GLU A 86 12.77 17.54 -3.32
N ASP A 87 12.08 16.79 -4.17
CA ASP A 87 12.11 16.99 -5.63
C ASP A 87 11.04 17.98 -6.13
N GLY A 88 9.96 18.13 -5.37
CA GLY A 88 8.84 19.00 -5.69
C GLY A 88 7.79 18.37 -6.61
N PHE A 89 6.86 19.21 -7.07
CA PHE A 89 5.57 18.74 -7.61
C PHE A 89 5.67 17.84 -8.85
N GLN A 90 6.40 18.25 -9.90
CA GLN A 90 6.42 17.50 -11.15
C GLN A 90 7.09 16.11 -11.01
N PRO A 91 8.25 15.99 -10.32
CA PRO A 91 8.82 14.68 -10.00
C PRO A 91 7.90 13.81 -9.15
N ALA A 92 7.35 14.35 -8.05
CA ALA A 92 6.45 13.61 -7.17
C ALA A 92 5.18 13.13 -7.90
N ARG A 93 4.60 13.98 -8.75
CA ARG A 93 3.43 13.64 -9.58
C ARG A 93 3.72 12.51 -10.57
N ARG A 94 4.89 12.51 -11.21
CA ARG A 94 5.30 11.40 -12.08
C ARG A 94 5.44 10.10 -11.30
N ARG A 95 6.00 10.16 -10.10
CA ARG A 95 6.13 8.99 -9.22
C ARG A 95 4.78 8.45 -8.78
N LEU A 96 3.87 9.33 -8.36
CA LEU A 96 2.47 8.98 -8.08
C LEU A 96 1.83 8.25 -9.26
N LYS A 97 1.91 8.82 -10.47
CA LYS A 97 1.33 8.19 -11.66
C LYS A 97 1.95 6.81 -11.93
N SER A 98 3.29 6.71 -11.83
CA SER A 98 3.99 5.44 -12.01
C SER A 98 3.54 4.38 -11.00
N LEU A 99 3.21 4.77 -9.77
CA LEU A 99 2.70 3.85 -8.74
C LEU A 99 1.31 3.34 -9.09
N LEU A 100 0.42 4.24 -9.47
CA LEU A 100 -0.94 3.89 -9.90
C LEU A 100 -0.91 2.93 -11.09
N ASP A 101 -0.11 3.25 -12.10
CA ASP A 101 0.00 2.47 -13.34
C ASP A 101 0.66 1.11 -13.09
N LYS A 102 1.76 1.05 -12.33
CA LYS A 102 2.53 -0.19 -12.11
C LYS A 102 1.77 -1.20 -11.23
N PHE A 103 1.10 -0.73 -10.19
CA PHE A 103 0.44 -1.60 -9.21
C PHE A 103 -1.09 -1.62 -9.36
N GLY A 104 -1.64 -1.01 -10.42
CA GLY A 104 -3.08 -1.01 -10.70
C GLY A 104 -3.92 -0.40 -9.57
N LEU A 105 -3.39 0.62 -8.89
CA LEU A 105 -4.03 1.20 -7.71
C LEU A 105 -5.15 2.16 -8.11
N ALA A 106 -6.29 2.03 -7.44
CA ALA A 106 -7.25 3.13 -7.38
C ALA A 106 -6.70 4.26 -6.49
N GLY A 107 -7.12 5.49 -6.76
CA GLY A 107 -6.69 6.66 -6.00
C GLY A 107 -7.06 6.60 -4.52
N THR A 108 -8.22 6.05 -4.19
CA THR A 108 -8.62 5.77 -2.79
C THR A 108 -7.71 4.75 -2.14
N ASP A 109 -7.28 3.70 -2.86
CA ASP A 109 -6.32 2.73 -2.35
C ASP A 109 -4.95 3.36 -2.12
N MET A 110 -4.50 4.22 -3.03
CA MET A 110 -3.25 4.98 -2.88
C MET A 110 -3.27 5.84 -1.61
N VAL A 111 -4.34 6.59 -1.36
CA VAL A 111 -4.48 7.42 -0.16
C VAL A 111 -4.51 6.56 1.11
N ASN A 112 -5.28 5.47 1.12
CA ASN A 112 -5.36 4.56 2.26
C ASN A 112 -4.02 3.88 2.56
N GLN A 113 -3.27 3.48 1.54
CA GLN A 113 -1.95 2.86 1.67
C GLN A 113 -0.92 3.86 2.21
N LEU A 114 -0.89 5.09 1.69
CA LEU A 114 -0.07 6.17 2.24
C LEU A 114 -0.38 6.43 3.70
N HIS A 115 -1.66 6.49 4.07
CA HIS A 115 -2.07 6.73 5.45
C HIS A 115 -1.61 5.61 6.40
N ARG A 116 -1.74 4.34 5.99
CA ARG A 116 -1.25 3.20 6.78
C ARG A 116 0.26 3.23 6.98
N GLY A 117 1.02 3.55 5.94
CA GLY A 117 2.49 3.58 5.99
C GLY A 117 3.08 4.83 6.64
N LEU A 118 2.30 5.90 6.82
CA LEU A 118 2.81 7.19 7.29
C LEU A 118 3.52 7.12 8.65
N GLY A 119 3.08 6.22 9.53
CA GLY A 119 3.69 6.00 10.84
C GLY A 119 5.18 5.64 10.75
N ASP A 120 5.53 4.79 9.78
CA ASP A 120 6.88 4.23 9.58
C ASP A 120 7.82 5.18 8.82
N VAL A 121 7.31 6.33 8.37
CA VAL A 121 8.11 7.33 7.64
C VAL A 121 9.01 8.10 8.62
N ALA A 122 10.28 7.70 8.69
CA ALA A 122 11.26 8.26 9.62
C ALA A 122 11.73 9.68 9.29
N PHE A 123 11.65 10.10 8.03
CA PHE A 123 12.11 11.43 7.59
C PHE A 123 11.07 12.54 7.78
N LEU A 124 9.88 12.23 8.32
CA LEU A 124 8.84 13.20 8.64
C LEU A 124 8.71 13.33 10.16
N ASP A 125 8.65 14.57 10.64
CA ASP A 125 8.31 14.83 12.05
C ASP A 125 6.80 14.69 12.30
N GLU A 126 6.40 14.67 13.58
CA GLU A 126 4.99 14.54 13.98
C GLU A 126 4.08 15.63 13.39
N LYS A 127 4.58 16.87 13.28
CA LYS A 127 3.79 17.99 12.74
C LYS A 127 3.56 17.81 11.24
N GLN A 128 4.58 17.35 10.52
CA GLN A 128 4.50 17.00 9.11
C GLN A 128 3.54 15.83 8.92
N LYS A 129 3.64 14.76 9.71
CA LYS A 129 2.70 13.62 9.66
C LYS A 129 1.25 14.04 9.91
N LEU A 130 1.00 14.95 10.86
CA LEU A 130 -0.33 15.50 11.12
C LEU A 130 -0.87 16.24 9.88
N SER A 131 -0.07 17.14 9.30
CA SER A 131 -0.49 17.91 8.11
C SER A 131 -0.71 17.04 6.86
N VAL A 132 0.11 16.00 6.70
CA VAL A 132 -0.06 15.00 5.63
C VAL A 132 -1.37 14.22 5.81
N THR A 133 -1.69 13.84 7.06
CA THR A 133 -2.94 13.14 7.39
C THR A 133 -4.18 13.97 7.05
N GLU A 134 -4.19 15.26 7.40
CA GLU A 134 -5.30 16.16 7.05
C GLU A 134 -5.47 16.30 5.52
N ALA A 135 -4.36 16.41 4.78
CA ALA A 135 -4.39 16.49 3.33
C ALA A 135 -4.95 15.21 2.68
N MET A 136 -4.56 14.03 3.20
CA MET A 136 -5.09 12.74 2.76
C MET A 136 -6.58 12.62 3.06
N ALA A 137 -7.03 12.99 4.27
CA ALA A 137 -8.44 12.90 4.65
C ALA A 137 -9.36 13.76 3.76
N GLU A 138 -8.93 14.98 3.43
CA GLU A 138 -9.70 15.83 2.51
C GLU A 138 -9.72 15.27 1.08
N THR A 139 -8.61 14.67 0.64
CA THR A 139 -8.52 14.04 -0.69
C THR A 139 -9.43 12.83 -0.78
N ASP A 140 -9.42 11.96 0.24
CA ASP A 140 -10.30 10.80 0.34
C ASP A 140 -11.77 11.21 0.31
N PHE A 141 -12.16 12.16 1.18
CA PHE A 141 -13.53 12.68 1.23
C PHE A 141 -14.00 13.19 -0.15
N ARG A 142 -13.17 14.00 -0.83
CA ARG A 142 -13.51 14.54 -2.15
C ARG A 142 -13.64 13.47 -3.23
N MET A 143 -12.85 12.40 -3.18
CA MET A 143 -12.98 11.28 -4.11
C MET A 143 -14.25 10.46 -3.84
N VAL A 144 -14.56 10.21 -2.56
CA VAL A 144 -15.78 9.50 -2.15
C VAL A 144 -17.05 10.26 -2.56
N GLU A 145 -17.03 11.60 -2.51
CA GLU A 145 -18.12 12.47 -3.00
C GLU A 145 -18.20 12.56 -4.55
N GLY A 146 -17.45 11.74 -5.28
CA GLY A 146 -17.48 11.69 -6.75
C GLY A 146 -16.57 12.71 -7.44
N GLY A 147 -15.62 13.30 -6.71
CA GLY A 147 -14.59 14.15 -7.29
C GLY A 147 -13.64 13.36 -8.21
N GLY A 148 -13.18 14.00 -9.28
CA GLY A 148 -12.28 13.36 -10.25
C GLY A 148 -10.95 12.94 -9.62
N GLU A 149 -10.70 11.63 -9.60
CA GLU A 149 -9.57 10.98 -8.93
C GLU A 149 -8.21 11.60 -9.29
N ALA A 150 -7.87 11.68 -10.58
CA ALA A 150 -6.59 12.20 -11.04
C ALA A 150 -6.34 13.65 -10.56
N LEU A 151 -7.39 14.48 -10.57
CA LEU A 151 -7.28 15.87 -10.12
C LEU A 151 -7.11 15.96 -8.60
N GLN A 152 -7.80 15.12 -7.84
CA GLN A 152 -7.66 15.11 -6.37
C GLN A 152 -6.28 14.60 -5.94
N LEU A 153 -5.74 13.57 -6.60
CA LEU A 153 -4.38 13.09 -6.30
C LEU A 153 -3.30 14.11 -6.71
N ASP A 154 -3.46 14.81 -7.83
CA ASP A 154 -2.57 15.92 -8.21
C ASP A 154 -2.65 17.06 -7.18
N ALA A 155 -3.86 17.40 -6.71
CA ALA A 155 -4.07 18.41 -5.68
C ALA A 155 -3.44 18.01 -4.34
N MET A 156 -3.58 16.73 -3.94
CA MET A 156 -2.91 16.15 -2.78
C MET A 156 -1.39 16.31 -2.93
N THR A 157 -0.82 15.84 -4.04
CA THR A 157 0.62 15.93 -4.32
C THR A 157 1.12 17.37 -4.20
N ALA A 158 0.41 18.33 -4.79
CA ALA A 158 0.75 19.74 -4.71
C ALA A 158 0.70 20.28 -3.27
N ARG A 159 -0.28 19.84 -2.47
CA ARG A 159 -0.40 20.22 -1.06
C ARG A 159 0.72 19.61 -0.21
N LEU A 160 1.02 18.32 -0.38
CA LEU A 160 2.12 17.66 0.32
C LEU A 160 3.46 18.34 0.01
N CYS A 161 3.73 18.69 -1.25
CA CYS A 161 4.94 19.43 -1.63
C CYS A 161 5.06 20.79 -0.92
N LYS A 162 3.96 21.46 -0.60
CA LYS A 162 3.98 22.73 0.14
C LYS A 162 4.19 22.52 1.64
N LEU A 163 3.56 21.48 2.21
CA LEU A 163 3.61 21.17 3.64
C LEU A 163 4.97 20.61 4.06
N LEU A 164 5.62 19.82 3.20
CA LEU A 164 6.86 19.10 3.53
C LEU A 164 8.14 19.90 3.24
N LYS A 165 8.05 20.99 2.45
CA LYS A 165 9.18 21.89 2.18
C LYS A 165 9.45 22.91 3.29
N GLN A 166 8.56 23.02 4.27
CA GLN A 166 8.66 23.96 5.39
C GLN A 166 9.32 23.32 6.61
#